data_AF-A0A1F8XC55-F1
#
_entry.id   AF-A0A1F8XC55-F1
#
_cell.length_a   1.000
_cell.length_b   1.000
_cell.length_c   1.000
_cell.angle_alpha   90.00
_cell.angle_beta   90.00
_cell.angle_gamma   90.00
#
_symmetry.space_group_name_H-M   'P 1'
#
loop_
_entity.id
_entity.type
_entity.pdbx_description
1 polymer ?
#
loop_
_entity_poly.entity_id
_entity_poly.type
_entity_poly.pdbx_seq_one_letter_code
_entity_poly.pdbx_strand_id
1 'polypeptide(L)'
;MIALRLATWLLVLALSESAAAQTGGSPAYKEAQISSGGTISGTFTYKGPIPEPYVIWPTKDVDVFGKTIPDDRLLISKEGRIRNVVVSLDGIKEGKKWPKTSPSLVNQGGRFIPHVQMVRTGAQLEIVNRDPLLHNTHGFQGGRTVFNIGLPTQDQKVKRFLKQAGIIEVMCDVHDWMNGWIVVQ
;
A
#
# COMPACT_ATOMS: atom_id res chain seq x y z
N MET A 1 -63.11 14.89 53.52
CA MET A 1 -62.42 15.12 52.22
C MET A 1 -60.99 14.59 52.33
N ILE A 2 -60.74 13.35 51.93
CA ILE A 2 -59.40 12.84 51.56
C ILE A 2 -59.68 11.83 50.44
N ALA A 3 -59.31 12.18 49.20
CA ALA A 3 -59.47 11.31 48.04
C ALA A 3 -58.13 10.67 47.70
N LEU A 4 -58.09 9.34 47.82
CA LEU A 4 -56.96 8.49 47.45
C LEU A 4 -56.93 8.34 45.93
N ARG A 5 -55.85 8.79 45.26
CA ARG A 5 -55.63 8.52 43.83
C ARG A 5 -54.55 7.45 43.68
N LEU A 6 -54.97 6.24 43.29
CA LEU A 6 -54.09 5.18 42.84
C LEU A 6 -53.58 5.54 41.43
N ALA A 7 -52.27 5.71 41.28
CA ALA A 7 -51.63 5.89 39.98
C ALA A 7 -51.19 4.51 39.45
N THR A 8 -51.86 4.04 38.41
CA THR A 8 -51.50 2.85 37.64
C THR A 8 -50.32 3.20 36.74
N TRP A 9 -49.19 2.52 36.90
CA TRP A 9 -48.03 2.65 36.00
C TRP A 9 -48.22 1.71 34.80
N LEU A 10 -48.38 2.26 33.60
CA LEU A 10 -48.25 1.49 32.35
C LEU A 10 -46.77 1.36 31.99
N LEU A 11 -46.26 0.13 31.99
CA LEU A 11 -44.94 -0.19 31.48
C LEU A 11 -45.00 -0.27 29.95
N VAL A 12 -44.47 0.73 29.24
CA VAL A 12 -44.30 0.68 27.79
C VAL A 12 -42.97 -0.03 27.49
N LEU A 13 -43.05 -1.28 27.01
CA LEU A 13 -41.92 -2.01 26.46
C LEU A 13 -41.60 -1.43 25.07
N ALA A 14 -40.58 -0.57 25.00
CA ALA A 14 -40.02 -0.14 23.73
C ALA A 14 -39.16 -1.27 23.14
N LEU A 15 -39.67 -1.92 22.09
CA LEU A 15 -38.89 -2.80 21.23
C LEU A 15 -37.93 -1.95 20.40
N SER A 16 -36.64 -1.95 20.76
CA SER A 16 -35.60 -1.35 19.93
C SER A 16 -35.30 -2.29 18.76
N GLU A 17 -35.69 -1.90 17.54
CA GLU A 17 -35.19 -2.51 16.31
C GLU A 17 -33.70 -2.20 16.19
N SER A 18 -32.85 -3.20 16.44
CA SER A 18 -31.45 -3.13 16.05
C SER A 18 -31.36 -3.14 14.53
N ALA A 19 -31.12 -1.96 13.94
CA ALA A 19 -30.70 -1.84 12.57
C ALA A 19 -29.34 -2.54 12.43
N ALA A 20 -29.34 -3.75 11.88
CA ALA A 20 -28.13 -4.43 11.45
C ALA A 20 -27.44 -3.54 10.42
N ALA A 21 -26.28 -2.98 10.78
CA ALA A 21 -25.43 -2.27 9.84
C ALA A 21 -25.07 -3.22 8.70
N GLN A 22 -25.66 -2.99 7.53
CA GLN A 22 -25.22 -3.64 6.31
C GLN A 22 -23.79 -3.20 6.04
N THR A 23 -22.84 -4.09 6.27
CA THR A 23 -21.48 -3.95 5.75
C THR A 23 -21.54 -4.14 4.24
N GLY A 24 -22.00 -3.11 3.53
CA GLY A 24 -22.05 -3.07 2.07
C GLY A 24 -20.62 -3.02 1.52
N GLY A 25 -20.02 -4.18 1.27
CA GLY A 25 -18.83 -4.27 0.45
C GLY A 25 -19.16 -3.72 -0.94
N SER A 26 -18.38 -2.74 -1.42
CA SER A 26 -18.49 -2.28 -2.81
C SER A 26 -18.42 -3.48 -3.75
N PRO A 27 -19.31 -3.57 -4.76
CA PRO A 27 -19.27 -4.67 -5.71
C PRO A 27 -17.89 -4.74 -6.38
N ALA A 28 -17.35 -5.95 -6.49
CA ALA A 28 -16.05 -6.20 -7.10
C ALA A 28 -16.02 -5.70 -8.55
N TYR A 29 -14.87 -5.17 -8.98
CA TYR A 29 -14.65 -4.71 -10.34
C TYR A 29 -14.95 -5.80 -11.37
N LYS A 30 -15.78 -5.48 -12.36
CA LYS A 30 -16.15 -6.39 -13.45
C LYS A 30 -15.29 -6.13 -14.69
N GLU A 31 -14.61 -7.17 -15.16
CA GLU A 31 -13.86 -7.12 -16.41
C GLU A 31 -14.80 -7.22 -17.63
N ALA A 32 -14.65 -6.30 -18.58
CA ALA A 32 -15.45 -6.21 -19.79
C ALA A 32 -14.64 -5.72 -21.00
N GLN A 33 -15.15 -5.95 -22.21
CA GLN A 33 -14.65 -5.29 -23.41
C GLN A 33 -15.19 -3.86 -23.44
N ILE A 34 -14.30 -2.88 -23.58
CA ILE A 34 -14.66 -1.47 -23.59
C ILE A 34 -14.51 -0.94 -25.02
N SER A 35 -15.63 -0.77 -25.71
CA SER A 35 -15.70 -0.29 -27.11
C SER A 35 -15.75 1.25 -27.22
N SER A 36 -16.12 1.95 -26.14
CA SER A 36 -16.25 3.42 -26.10
C SER A 36 -15.56 4.01 -24.87
N GLY A 37 -14.29 3.68 -24.69
CA GLY A 37 -13.48 4.19 -23.57
C GLY A 37 -12.81 5.53 -23.88
N GLY A 38 -12.50 6.30 -22.83
CA GLY A 38 -11.63 7.48 -22.91
C GLY A 38 -10.19 7.16 -22.51
N THR A 39 -9.28 8.10 -22.81
CA THR A 39 -7.87 8.04 -22.41
C THR A 39 -7.57 9.19 -21.46
N ILE A 40 -6.92 8.89 -20.34
CA ILE A 40 -6.33 9.88 -19.44
C ILE A 40 -4.83 9.85 -19.68
N SER A 41 -4.26 11.00 -20.00
CA SER A 41 -2.82 11.19 -20.21
C SER A 41 -2.36 12.49 -19.55
N GLY A 42 -1.10 12.51 -19.12
CA GLY A 42 -0.53 13.66 -18.43
C GLY A 42 0.93 13.42 -18.05
N THR A 43 1.57 14.47 -17.53
CA THR A 43 2.92 14.42 -16.97
C THR A 43 2.89 15.10 -15.61
N PHE A 44 3.47 14.44 -14.61
CA PHE A 44 3.63 15.01 -13.27
C PHE A 44 4.99 15.69 -13.18
N THR A 45 4.97 16.99 -12.87
CA THR A 45 6.17 17.82 -12.77
C THR A 45 6.34 18.42 -11.39
N TYR A 46 7.59 18.53 -10.95
CA TYR A 46 7.96 19.25 -9.75
C TYR A 46 7.91 20.76 -10.02
N LYS A 47 7.25 21.50 -9.14
CA LYS A 47 7.15 22.96 -9.24
C LYS A 47 8.20 23.61 -8.35
N GLY A 48 9.21 24.23 -8.96
CA GLY A 48 10.26 24.95 -8.26
C GLY A 48 11.66 24.59 -8.77
N PRO A 49 12.72 25.11 -8.13
CA PRO A 49 14.08 24.67 -8.40
C PRO A 49 14.19 23.17 -8.08
N ILE A 50 14.77 22.40 -9.02
CA ILE A 50 14.98 20.96 -8.82
C ILE A 50 16.01 20.81 -7.70
N PRO A 51 15.67 20.14 -6.58
CA PRO A 51 16.62 19.91 -5.51
C PRO A 51 17.72 18.96 -5.99
N GLU A 52 18.93 19.15 -5.45
CA GLU A 52 19.99 18.15 -5.60
C GLU A 52 19.53 16.81 -5.03
N PRO A 53 19.84 15.67 -5.68
CA PRO A 53 19.46 14.36 -5.18
C PRO A 53 19.97 14.14 -3.76
N TYR A 54 19.07 13.78 -2.85
CA TYR A 54 19.45 13.43 -1.49
C TYR A 54 20.22 12.10 -1.47
N VAL A 55 21.24 12.01 -0.63
CA VAL A 55 22.01 10.78 -0.40
C VAL A 55 21.86 10.34 1.04
N ILE A 56 21.70 9.04 1.21
CA ILE A 56 21.68 8.36 2.49
C ILE A 56 23.10 7.94 2.81
N TRP A 57 23.49 8.09 4.07
CA TRP A 57 24.76 7.61 4.62
C TRP A 57 24.46 6.37 5.47
N PRO A 58 24.68 5.15 4.97
CA PRO A 58 24.38 3.94 5.71
C PRO A 58 25.15 3.90 7.03
N THR A 59 24.48 3.51 8.11
CA THR A 59 25.09 3.37 9.44
C THR A 59 25.40 1.91 9.79
N LYS A 60 24.88 0.98 8.99
CA LYS A 60 25.02 -0.48 9.15
C LYS A 60 25.47 -1.09 7.83
N ASP A 61 26.25 -2.18 7.90
CA ASP A 61 26.71 -2.95 6.73
C ASP A 61 27.33 -2.08 5.62
N VAL A 62 28.12 -1.08 6.03
CA VAL A 62 28.75 -0.08 5.13
C VAL A 62 29.72 -0.74 4.15
N ASP A 63 30.32 -1.86 4.53
CA ASP A 63 31.15 -2.70 3.68
C ASP A 63 30.37 -3.35 2.54
N VAL A 64 29.07 -3.60 2.72
CA VAL A 64 28.18 -4.18 1.70
C VAL A 64 27.52 -3.09 0.86
N PHE A 65 26.98 -2.03 1.48
CA PHE A 65 26.22 -1.00 0.77
C PHE A 65 27.04 0.21 0.32
N GLY A 66 28.29 0.31 0.77
CA GLY A 66 29.14 1.46 0.52
C GLY A 66 28.78 2.66 1.40
N LYS A 67 29.52 3.76 1.18
CA LYS A 67 29.41 4.98 2.01
C LYS A 67 28.15 5.80 1.76
N THR A 68 27.54 5.65 0.59
CA THR A 68 26.40 6.45 0.15
C THR A 68 25.44 5.63 -0.70
N ILE A 69 24.14 5.80 -0.45
CA ILE A 69 23.06 5.24 -1.27
C ILE A 69 22.19 6.41 -1.78
N PRO A 70 21.76 6.43 -3.05
CA PRO A 70 20.82 7.47 -3.50
C PRO A 70 19.45 7.28 -2.83
N ASP A 71 18.80 8.38 -2.50
CA ASP A 71 17.46 8.36 -1.92
C ASP A 71 16.37 8.31 -3.00
N ASP A 72 15.63 7.20 -3.05
CA ASP A 72 14.57 6.98 -4.04
C ASP A 72 13.20 7.59 -3.64
N ARG A 73 13.10 8.22 -2.47
CA ARG A 73 11.83 8.82 -1.99
C ARG A 73 11.26 9.86 -2.92
N LEU A 74 12.11 10.62 -3.62
CA LEU A 74 11.71 11.62 -4.60
C LEU A 74 12.71 11.65 -5.76
N LEU A 75 12.28 11.11 -6.90
CA LEU A 75 13.09 11.07 -8.11
C LEU A 75 12.56 12.06 -9.14
N ILE A 76 13.35 13.09 -9.42
CA ILE A 76 13.02 14.17 -10.36
C ILE A 76 14.02 14.12 -11.53
N SER A 77 13.53 14.13 -12.77
CA SER A 77 14.39 14.23 -13.95
C SER A 77 14.95 15.64 -14.12
N LYS A 78 15.94 15.81 -15.00
CA LYS A 78 16.49 17.15 -15.33
C LYS A 78 15.43 18.12 -15.89
N GLU A 79 14.39 17.58 -16.52
CA GLU A 79 13.23 18.32 -17.04
C GLU A 79 12.13 18.52 -15.98
N GLY A 80 12.38 18.16 -14.73
CA GLY A 80 11.44 18.32 -13.63
C GLY A 80 10.34 17.24 -13.56
N ARG A 81 10.46 16.13 -14.28
CA ARG A 81 9.43 15.06 -14.25
C ARG A 81 9.59 14.14 -13.05
N ILE A 82 8.48 13.80 -12.41
CA ILE A 82 8.46 12.92 -11.23
C ILE A 82 8.32 11.45 -11.67
N ARG A 83 9.15 10.56 -11.13
CA ARG A 83 9.05 9.10 -11.34
C ARG A 83 8.17 8.44 -10.27
N ASN A 84 7.69 7.23 -10.55
CA ASN A 84 6.94 6.37 -9.62
C ASN A 84 5.57 6.92 -9.19
N VAL A 85 4.92 7.69 -10.08
CA VAL A 85 3.57 8.21 -9.83
C VAL A 85 2.53 7.13 -10.12
N VAL A 86 1.61 6.93 -9.17
CA VAL A 86 0.43 6.08 -9.33
C VAL A 86 -0.81 6.97 -9.41
N VAL A 87 -1.67 6.69 -10.38
CA VAL A 87 -2.96 7.38 -10.57
C VAL A 87 -4.06 6.33 -10.47
N SER A 88 -5.00 6.55 -9.55
CA SER A 88 -6.17 5.69 -9.36
C SER A 88 -7.43 6.44 -9.77
N LEU A 89 -8.39 5.70 -10.32
CA LEU A 89 -9.73 6.20 -10.62
C LEU A 89 -10.71 5.56 -9.65
N ASP A 90 -11.43 6.39 -8.92
CA ASP A 90 -12.41 5.95 -7.94
C ASP A 90 -13.80 5.75 -8.58
N GLY A 91 -14.59 4.86 -7.99
CA GLY A 91 -15.98 4.61 -8.41
C GLY A 91 -16.12 3.80 -9.71
N ILE A 92 -15.03 3.28 -10.27
CA ILE A 92 -15.07 2.44 -11.48
C ILE A 92 -15.51 1.01 -11.12
N LYS A 93 -16.68 0.61 -11.61
CA LYS A 93 -17.28 -0.72 -11.32
C LYS A 93 -17.08 -1.74 -12.43
N GLU A 94 -16.88 -1.29 -13.66
CA GLU A 94 -16.68 -2.14 -14.83
C GLU A 94 -15.64 -1.50 -15.76
N GLY A 95 -14.78 -2.30 -16.38
CA GLY A 95 -13.73 -1.77 -17.25
C GLY A 95 -12.87 -2.85 -17.89
N LYS A 96 -11.72 -2.45 -18.44
CA LYS A 96 -10.78 -3.35 -19.10
C LYS A 96 -10.24 -4.44 -18.16
N LYS A 97 -9.91 -5.60 -18.72
CA LYS A 97 -9.27 -6.69 -17.95
C LYS A 97 -8.01 -6.18 -17.24
N TRP A 98 -7.86 -6.52 -15.96
CA TRP A 98 -6.61 -6.25 -15.25
C TRP A 98 -5.55 -7.26 -15.72
N PRO A 99 -4.37 -6.82 -16.21
CA PRO A 99 -3.34 -7.74 -16.68
C PRO A 99 -2.93 -8.72 -15.58
N LYS A 100 -2.90 -10.03 -15.90
CA LYS A 100 -2.32 -11.02 -14.99
C LYS A 100 -0.82 -10.73 -14.86
N THR A 101 -0.38 -10.40 -13.65
CA THR A 101 1.01 -10.10 -13.33
C THR A 101 1.47 -11.00 -12.18
N SER A 102 2.79 -11.21 -12.10
CA SER A 102 3.46 -11.84 -10.96
C SER A 102 4.31 -10.76 -10.28
N PRO A 103 3.69 -9.88 -9.47
CA PRO A 103 4.42 -8.77 -8.87
C PRO A 103 5.46 -9.29 -7.88
N SER A 104 6.61 -8.61 -7.82
CA SER A 104 7.67 -8.91 -6.87
C SER A 104 8.20 -7.66 -6.21
N LEU A 105 8.55 -7.75 -4.93
CA LEU A 105 9.29 -6.71 -4.22
C LEU A 105 10.64 -7.27 -3.77
N VAL A 106 11.72 -6.66 -4.24
CA VAL A 106 13.07 -7.20 -4.08
C VAL A 106 13.88 -6.30 -3.14
N ASN A 107 14.44 -6.87 -2.08
CA ASN A 107 15.48 -6.24 -1.26
C ASN A 107 16.80 -6.40 -2.02
N GLN A 108 17.34 -5.30 -2.54
CA GLN A 108 18.58 -5.31 -3.31
C GLN A 108 19.30 -3.97 -3.24
N GLY A 109 20.60 -4.01 -2.99
CA GLY A 109 21.44 -2.82 -2.81
C GLY A 109 20.96 -1.93 -1.66
N GLY A 110 20.39 -2.51 -0.60
CA GLY A 110 19.87 -1.76 0.53
C GLY A 110 18.68 -0.90 0.15
N ARG A 111 17.82 -1.41 -0.76
CA ARG A 111 16.63 -0.73 -1.32
C ARG A 111 15.53 -1.75 -1.62
N PHE A 112 14.29 -1.27 -1.70
CA PHE A 112 13.18 -2.03 -2.27
C PHE A 112 13.05 -1.73 -3.76
N ILE A 113 13.08 -2.78 -4.59
CA ILE A 113 12.97 -2.69 -6.05
C ILE A 113 11.73 -3.48 -6.52
N PRO A 114 10.77 -2.85 -7.21
CA PRO A 114 10.70 -1.40 -7.46
C PRO A 114 10.37 -0.61 -6.17
N HIS A 115 10.67 0.69 -6.16
CA HIS A 115 10.33 1.56 -5.03
C HIS A 115 8.81 1.71 -4.83
N VAL A 116 8.04 1.64 -5.93
CA VAL A 116 6.57 1.58 -5.92
C VAL A 116 6.12 0.36 -6.72
N GLN A 117 5.42 -0.57 -6.07
CA GLN A 117 4.93 -1.81 -6.67
C GLN A 117 3.40 -1.81 -6.76
N MET A 118 2.86 -2.02 -7.96
CA MET A 118 1.42 -2.22 -8.16
C MET A 118 1.05 -3.69 -7.95
N VAL A 119 0.01 -3.97 -7.18
CA VAL A 119 -0.50 -5.34 -6.95
C VAL A 119 -2.01 -5.34 -7.10
N ARG A 120 -2.55 -6.34 -7.81
CA ARG A 120 -4.01 -6.52 -7.87
C ARG A 120 -4.50 -7.03 -6.51
N THR A 121 -5.64 -6.53 -6.03
CA THR A 121 -6.30 -7.09 -4.84
C THR A 121 -6.51 -8.59 -5.01
N GLY A 122 -6.08 -9.36 -4.01
CA GLY A 122 -6.12 -10.82 -3.98
C GLY A 122 -4.95 -11.52 -4.69
N ALA A 123 -4.03 -10.79 -5.32
CA ALA A 123 -2.84 -11.37 -5.94
C ALA A 123 -1.76 -11.74 -4.91
N GLN A 124 -0.83 -12.60 -5.35
CA GLN A 124 0.38 -12.92 -4.59
C GLN A 124 1.51 -11.96 -4.98
N LEU A 125 2.09 -11.30 -3.99
CA LEU A 125 3.37 -10.62 -4.08
C LEU A 125 4.49 -11.61 -3.73
N GLU A 126 5.49 -11.74 -4.61
CA GLU A 126 6.74 -12.45 -4.29
C GLU A 126 7.75 -11.47 -3.68
N ILE A 127 8.11 -11.67 -2.42
CA ILE A 127 9.11 -10.86 -1.73
C ILE A 127 10.43 -11.62 -1.79
N VAL A 128 11.48 -10.95 -2.25
CA VAL A 128 12.78 -11.57 -2.53
C VAL A 128 13.88 -10.80 -1.82
N ASN A 129 14.88 -11.49 -1.29
CA ASN A 129 16.14 -10.87 -0.90
C ASN A 129 17.23 -11.23 -1.91
N ARG A 130 17.97 -10.24 -2.41
CA ARG A 130 19.13 -10.41 -3.30
C ARG A 130 20.43 -9.92 -2.69
N ASP A 131 20.37 -9.30 -1.53
CA ASP A 131 21.54 -8.88 -0.77
C ASP A 131 22.09 -10.07 0.04
N PRO A 132 23.41 -10.11 0.32
CA PRO A 132 24.05 -11.23 1.00
C PRO A 132 23.87 -11.21 2.53
N LEU A 133 22.84 -10.52 3.03
CA LEU A 133 22.60 -10.30 4.46
C LEU A 133 21.11 -10.27 4.78
N LEU A 134 20.77 -10.28 6.08
CA LEU A 134 19.39 -10.25 6.54
C LEU A 134 18.72 -8.91 6.21
N HIS A 135 17.62 -9.00 5.47
CA HIS A 135 16.61 -7.95 5.44
C HIS A 135 15.32 -8.45 6.06
N ASN A 136 14.47 -7.52 6.47
CA ASN A 136 13.05 -7.81 6.61
C ASN A 136 12.24 -6.85 5.75
N THR A 137 11.11 -7.34 5.26
CA THR A 137 10.13 -6.53 4.53
C THR A 137 8.91 -6.38 5.42
N HIS A 138 8.77 -5.21 6.04
CA HIS A 138 7.69 -4.86 6.96
C HIS A 138 6.69 -3.96 6.24
N GLY A 139 5.48 -4.47 6.02
CA GLY A 139 4.38 -3.74 5.40
C GLY A 139 3.41 -3.18 6.45
N PHE A 140 3.06 -1.91 6.31
CA PHE A 140 2.08 -1.20 7.14
C PHE A 140 0.94 -0.66 6.29
N GLN A 141 -0.30 -0.83 6.75
CA GLN A 141 -1.48 -0.24 6.12
C GLN A 141 -2.32 0.50 7.16
N GLY A 142 -2.39 1.83 7.04
CA GLY A 142 -3.05 2.68 8.04
C GLY A 142 -2.42 2.52 9.43
N GLY A 143 -1.09 2.50 9.50
CA GLY A 143 -0.32 2.34 10.74
C GLY A 143 -0.31 0.95 11.36
N ARG A 144 -0.99 -0.04 10.75
CA ARG A 144 -1.03 -1.43 11.25
C ARG A 144 -0.14 -2.33 10.42
N THR A 145 0.65 -3.19 11.07
CA THR A 145 1.41 -4.24 10.39
C THR A 145 0.47 -5.19 9.64
N VAL A 146 0.65 -5.30 8.33
CA VAL A 146 -0.05 -6.28 7.47
C VAL A 146 0.81 -7.51 7.19
N PHE A 147 2.14 -7.35 7.19
CA PHE A 147 3.10 -8.44 7.21
C PHE A 147 4.45 -7.93 7.72
N ASN A 148 5.24 -8.81 8.35
CA ASN A 148 6.66 -8.59 8.62
C ASN A 148 7.40 -9.90 8.33
N ILE A 149 8.35 -9.87 7.40
CA ILE A 149 8.97 -11.07 6.85
C ILE A 149 10.48 -10.90 6.87
N GLY A 150 11.14 -11.66 7.74
CA GLY A 150 12.60 -11.80 7.72
C GLY A 150 13.05 -12.69 6.57
N LEU A 151 14.10 -12.24 5.88
CA LEU A 151 14.76 -12.90 4.75
C LEU A 151 16.26 -12.96 5.05
N PRO A 152 16.72 -13.86 5.95
CA PRO A 152 18.11 -13.92 6.41
C PRO A 152 19.16 -14.20 5.35
N THR A 153 18.80 -14.87 4.24
CA THR A 153 19.78 -15.34 3.25
C THR A 153 19.49 -14.77 1.87
N GLN A 154 20.56 -14.60 1.09
CA GLN A 154 20.47 -14.26 -0.32
C GLN A 154 19.57 -15.24 -1.07
N ASP A 155 18.84 -14.73 -2.05
CA ASP A 155 17.92 -15.44 -2.93
C ASP A 155 16.71 -16.09 -2.25
N GLN A 156 16.49 -15.85 -0.95
CA GLN A 156 15.29 -16.29 -0.26
C GLN A 156 14.06 -15.59 -0.84
N LYS A 157 12.97 -16.36 -0.99
CA LYS A 157 11.71 -15.90 -1.54
C LYS A 157 10.54 -16.28 -0.65
N VAL A 158 9.62 -15.34 -0.45
CA VAL A 158 8.39 -15.57 0.31
C VAL A 158 7.22 -14.95 -0.44
N LYS A 159 6.13 -15.72 -0.60
CA LYS A 159 4.90 -15.21 -1.21
C LYS A 159 3.90 -14.73 -0.17
N ARG A 160 3.20 -13.63 -0.47
CA ARG A 160 2.12 -13.08 0.36
C ARG A 160 0.92 -12.67 -0.46
N PHE A 161 -0.27 -13.07 -0.01
CA PHE A 161 -1.52 -12.59 -0.56
C PHE A 161 -1.85 -11.21 -0.01
N LEU A 162 -2.09 -10.25 -0.88
CA LEU A 162 -2.55 -8.91 -0.49
C LEU A 162 -4.05 -8.81 -0.77
N LYS A 163 -4.87 -9.08 0.25
CA LYS A 163 -6.33 -9.22 0.11
C LYS A 163 -7.10 -7.91 0.27
N GLN A 164 -6.48 -6.90 0.86
CA GLN A 164 -7.10 -5.61 1.14
C GLN A 164 -6.53 -4.55 0.20
N ALA A 165 -7.42 -3.87 -0.52
CA ALA A 165 -7.04 -2.72 -1.35
C ALA A 165 -6.53 -1.57 -0.47
N GLY A 166 -5.66 -0.74 -1.04
CA GLY A 166 -5.07 0.43 -0.41
C GLY A 166 -3.56 0.49 -0.54
N ILE A 167 -2.96 1.44 0.17
CA ILE A 167 -1.52 1.70 0.12
C ILE A 167 -0.86 1.02 1.32
N ILE A 168 0.19 0.25 1.04
CA ILE A 168 1.05 -0.37 2.04
C ILE A 168 2.40 0.34 2.01
N GLU A 169 2.74 0.98 3.12
CA GLU A 169 4.08 1.48 3.40
C GLU A 169 5.00 0.31 3.69
N VAL A 170 6.18 0.27 3.08
CA VAL A 170 7.15 -0.81 3.27
C VAL A 170 8.44 -0.26 3.84
N MET A 171 8.93 -0.90 4.90
CA MET A 171 10.19 -0.55 5.57
C MET A 171 11.02 -1.80 5.84
N CYS A 172 12.34 -1.62 6.01
CA CYS A 172 13.22 -2.62 6.64
C CYS A 172 13.49 -2.16 8.07
N ASP A 173 13.24 -3.02 9.06
CA ASP A 173 13.50 -2.71 10.47
C ASP A 173 15.01 -2.80 10.79
N VAL A 174 15.78 -3.54 10.00
CA VAL A 174 17.24 -3.64 10.13
C VAL A 174 17.93 -2.40 9.55
N HIS A 175 17.53 -2.02 8.33
CA HIS A 175 18.10 -0.92 7.56
C HIS A 175 17.07 0.20 7.42
N ASP A 176 17.00 1.05 8.45
CA ASP A 176 16.01 2.13 8.63
C ASP A 176 15.87 3.11 7.45
N TRP A 177 16.86 3.17 6.56
CA TRP A 177 16.78 3.97 5.34
C TRP A 177 15.93 3.33 4.24
N MET A 178 15.76 2.01 4.26
CA MET A 178 14.99 1.29 3.26
C MET A 178 13.50 1.57 3.42
N ASN A 179 12.94 2.18 2.40
CA ASN A 179 11.51 2.46 2.32
C ASN A 179 10.99 2.27 0.90
N GLY A 180 9.69 2.01 0.79
CA GLY A 180 8.99 1.82 -0.47
C GLY A 180 7.49 1.70 -0.27
N TRP A 181 6.78 1.47 -1.37
CA TRP A 181 5.32 1.46 -1.38
C TRP A 181 4.79 0.29 -2.20
N ILE A 182 3.71 -0.32 -1.71
CA ILE A 182 2.89 -1.23 -2.50
C ILE A 182 1.50 -0.62 -2.62
N VAL A 183 1.00 -0.46 -3.84
CA VAL A 183 -0.38 -0.03 -4.08
C VAL A 183 -1.19 -1.24 -4.48
N VAL A 184 -2.17 -1.60 -3.65
CA VAL A 184 -3.08 -2.72 -3.86
C VAL A 184 -4.41 -2.21 -4.39
N GLN A 185 -4.82 -2.68 -5.56
CA GLN A 185 -6.07 -2.25 -6.22
C GLN A 185 -6.85 -3.43 -6.82
#